data_AF-A0A5N9GS55-F1
#
_entry.id   AF-A0A5N9GS55-F1
#
_cell.length_a   1.000
_cell.length_b   1.000
_cell.length_c   1.000
_cell.angle_alpha   90.00
_cell.angle_beta   90.00
_cell.angle_gamma   90.00
#
_symmetry.space_group_name_H-M   'P 1'
#
loop_
_entity.id
_entity.type
_entity.pdbx_description
1 polymer ?
#
loop_
_entity_poly.entity_id
_entity_poly.type
_entity_poly.pdbx_seq_one_letter_code
_entity_poly.pdbx_strand_id
1 'polypeptide(L)'
;MLEYDDARSGTFEALRGVPDDKTVVLGLASTKRSDRESPTDLLRRFSDAAECFPIDQLGVSPQCGFATSIIGNNITPDDQRRKLKAVADVAEILWGA
;
A
#
# COMPACT_ATOMS: atom_id res chain seq x y z
N MET A 1 2.10 2.79 -10.11
CA MET A 1 1.39 2.53 -8.84
C MET A 1 0.38 1.42 -9.10
N LEU A 2 0.32 0.42 -8.21
CA LEU A 2 -0.57 -0.76 -8.34
C LEU A 2 -1.42 -0.90 -7.07
N GLU A 3 -2.74 -1.10 -7.23
CA GLU A 3 -3.68 -1.18 -6.11
C GLU A 3 -3.79 -2.62 -5.57
N TYR A 4 -3.37 -2.82 -4.32
CA TYR A 4 -3.29 -4.11 -3.63
C TYR A 4 -3.91 -4.06 -2.23
N ASP A 5 -4.93 -3.22 -1.99
CA ASP A 5 -5.49 -3.04 -0.65
C ASP A 5 -6.42 -4.18 -0.20
N ASP A 6 -7.02 -4.94 -1.13
CA ASP A 6 -7.89 -6.07 -0.81
C ASP A 6 -7.45 -7.41 -1.45
N ALA A 7 -8.09 -8.51 -1.03
CA ALA A 7 -7.74 -9.86 -1.45
C ALA A 7 -8.02 -10.14 -2.94
N ARG A 8 -8.84 -9.31 -3.61
CA ARG A 8 -9.15 -9.46 -5.03
C ARG A 8 -7.98 -9.04 -5.92
N SER A 9 -7.04 -8.26 -5.40
CA SER A 9 -5.84 -7.85 -6.12
C SER A 9 -4.87 -9.00 -6.40
N GLY A 10 -5.08 -10.17 -5.79
CA GLY A 10 -4.26 -11.37 -6.04
C GLY A 10 -2.88 -11.33 -5.38
N THR A 11 -1.91 -12.00 -6.00
CA THR A 11 -0.52 -12.14 -5.50
C THR A 11 0.42 -11.13 -6.18
N PHE A 12 1.67 -11.06 -5.71
CA PHE A 12 2.71 -10.19 -6.28
C PHE A 12 3.50 -10.82 -7.43
N GLU A 13 3.13 -12.00 -7.92
CA GLU A 13 3.88 -12.72 -8.98
C GLU A 13 4.02 -11.89 -10.26
N ALA A 14 3.03 -11.05 -10.57
CA ALA A 14 3.07 -10.14 -11.72
C ALA A 14 4.26 -9.15 -11.67
N LEU A 15 4.82 -8.87 -10.49
CA LEU A 15 5.99 -8.00 -10.35
C LEU A 15 7.25 -8.58 -11.00
N ARG A 16 7.34 -9.91 -11.18
CA ARG A 16 8.47 -10.55 -11.89
C ARG A 16 8.57 -10.15 -13.36
N GLY A 17 7.49 -9.62 -13.94
CA GLY A 17 7.46 -9.10 -15.31
C GLY A 17 7.79 -7.61 -15.42
N VAL A 18 8.01 -6.92 -14.31
CA VAL A 18 8.36 -5.49 -14.31
C VAL A 18 9.84 -5.34 -14.70
N PRO A 19 10.18 -4.43 -15.63
CA PRO A 19 11.57 -4.18 -15.97
C PRO A 19 12.40 -3.68 -14.76
N ASP A 20 13.66 -4.13 -14.67
CA ASP A 20 14.56 -3.83 -13.56
C ASP A 20 14.93 -2.34 -13.42
N ASP A 21 14.63 -1.50 -14.42
CA ASP A 21 14.87 -0.05 -14.39
C ASP A 21 13.69 0.75 -13.81
N LYS A 22 12.69 0.07 -13.22
CA LYS A 22 11.46 0.70 -12.72
C LYS A 22 11.36 0.63 -11.20
N THR A 23 10.63 1.61 -10.65
CA THR A 23 10.18 1.63 -9.26
C THR A 23 8.69 1.30 -9.23
N VAL A 24 8.27 0.43 -8.31
CA VAL A 24 6.88 0.04 -8.12
C VAL A 24 6.36 0.58 -6.80
N VAL A 25 5.29 1.38 -6.87
CA VAL A 25 4.57 1.85 -5.69
C VAL A 25 3.33 0.97 -5.46
N LEU A 26 3.25 0.33 -4.30
CA LEU A 26 2.16 -0.54 -3.87
C LEU A 26 1.13 0.26 -3.05
N GLY A 27 -0.10 0.32 -3.56
CA GLY A 27 -1.25 0.91 -2.91
C GLY A 27 -1.90 -0.08 -1.96
N LEU A 28 -1.44 -0.17 -0.72
CA LEU A 28 -1.83 -1.22 0.24
C LEU A 28 -2.86 -0.78 1.27
N ALA A 29 -3.08 0.54 1.44
CA ALA A 29 -4.05 1.06 2.40
C ALA A 29 -5.35 1.49 1.70
N SER A 30 -6.49 1.01 2.20
CA SER A 30 -7.78 1.29 1.59
C SER A 30 -8.22 2.75 1.80
N THR A 31 -8.72 3.42 0.76
CA THR A 31 -9.22 4.80 0.83
C THR A 31 -10.75 4.89 0.82
N LYS A 32 -11.41 3.73 0.66
CA LYS A 32 -12.86 3.59 0.54
C LYS A 32 -13.53 3.16 1.85
N ARG A 33 -12.76 2.53 2.75
CA ARG A 33 -13.23 1.95 4.02
C ARG A 33 -12.52 2.56 5.22
N SER A 34 -13.24 2.72 6.32
CA SER A 34 -12.73 3.20 7.61
C SER A 34 -11.84 2.18 8.34
N ASP A 35 -11.87 0.91 7.92
CA ASP A 35 -11.11 -0.15 8.56
C ASP A 35 -9.63 0.21 8.66
N ARG A 36 -9.06 -0.02 9.85
CA ARG A 36 -7.67 0.33 10.14
C ARG A 36 -6.76 -0.75 9.58
N GLU A 37 -5.79 -0.33 8.77
CA GLU A 37 -4.73 -1.23 8.33
C GLU A 37 -3.84 -1.59 9.52
N SER A 38 -3.52 -2.88 9.64
CA SER A 38 -2.53 -3.36 10.60
C SER A 38 -1.12 -3.10 10.04
N PRO A 39 -0.24 -2.39 10.76
CA PRO A 39 1.15 -2.22 10.34
C PRO A 39 1.85 -3.55 10.10
N THR A 40 1.57 -4.58 10.90
CA THR A 40 2.10 -5.93 10.72
C THR A 40 1.64 -6.55 9.40
N ASP A 41 0.38 -6.35 9.01
CA ASP A 41 -0.13 -6.89 7.74
C ASP A 41 0.50 -6.17 6.54
N LEU A 42 0.68 -4.85 6.64
CA LEU A 42 1.37 -4.07 5.60
C LEU A 42 2.83 -4.54 5.43
N LEU A 43 3.57 -4.72 6.54
CA LEU A 43 4.94 -5.23 6.50
C LEU A 43 5.01 -6.64 5.91
N ARG A 44 4.07 -7.52 6.29
CA ARG A 44 3.97 -8.87 5.73
C ARG A 44 3.76 -8.81 4.21
N ARG A 45 2.87 -7.93 3.72
CA ARG A 45 2.66 -7.76 2.27
C ARG A 45 3.91 -7.24 1.55
N PHE A 46 4.72 -6.38 2.19
CA PHE A 46 6.01 -5.98 1.63
C PHE A 46 7.02 -7.13 1.58
N SER A 47 7.04 -8.00 2.59
CA SER A 47 7.85 -9.23 2.56
C SER A 47 7.44 -10.10 1.38
N ASP A 48 6.14 -10.33 1.18
CA ASP A 48 5.64 -11.13 0.04
C ASP A 48 6.01 -10.50 -1.32
N ALA A 49 5.93 -9.16 -1.43
CA ALA A 49 6.31 -8.45 -2.65
C ALA A 49 7.84 -8.51 -2.91
N ALA A 50 8.65 -8.47 -1.86
CA ALA A 50 10.11 -8.53 -1.94
C ALA A 50 10.63 -9.89 -2.45
N GLU A 51 9.83 -10.96 -2.37
CA GLU A 51 10.14 -12.24 -3.01
C GLU A 51 10.03 -12.19 -4.55
N CYS A 52 9.37 -11.17 -5.09
CA CYS A 52 9.09 -11.01 -6.51
C CYS A 52 9.80 -9.80 -7.15
N PHE A 53 10.17 -8.78 -6.37
CA PHE A 53 10.80 -7.55 -6.87
C PHE A 53 11.72 -6.90 -5.82
N PRO A 54 12.84 -6.24 -6.19
CA PRO A 54 13.78 -5.66 -5.23
C PRO A 54 13.14 -4.63 -4.29
N ILE A 55 13.35 -4.79 -2.98
CA ILE A 55 12.72 -3.96 -1.94
C ILE A 55 13.16 -2.49 -1.97
N ASP A 56 14.36 -2.22 -2.46
CA ASP A 56 14.91 -0.89 -2.70
C ASP A 56 14.25 -0.15 -3.88
N GLN A 57 13.53 -0.89 -4.73
CA GLN A 57 12.72 -0.35 -5.83
C GLN A 57 11.22 -0.40 -5.55
N LEU A 58 10.81 -0.75 -4.32
CA LEU A 58 9.42 -0.71 -3.87
C LEU A 58 9.11 0.58 -3.11
N GLY A 59 7.84 0.98 -3.13
CA GLY A 59 7.31 2.08 -2.33
C GLY A 59 5.91 1.79 -1.80
N VAL A 60 5.51 2.48 -0.73
CA VAL A 60 4.19 2.33 -0.08
C VAL A 60 3.30 3.54 -0.33
N SER A 61 2.01 3.30 -0.56
CA SER A 61 0.99 4.34 -0.66
C SER A 61 -0.40 3.83 -0.25
N PRO A 62 -1.39 4.72 -0.04
CA PRO A 62 -2.79 4.35 -0.13
C PRO A 62 -3.16 3.87 -1.53
N GLN A 63 -4.26 3.12 -1.68
CA GLN A 63 -4.73 2.64 -2.99
C GLN A 63 -4.95 3.80 -3.99
N CYS A 64 -5.42 4.94 -3.51
CA CYS A 64 -5.81 6.08 -4.34
C CYS A 64 -5.79 7.36 -3.50
N GLY A 65 -6.36 8.45 -4.03
CA GLY A 65 -6.69 9.62 -3.23
C GLY A 65 -7.87 9.37 -2.29
N PHE A 66 -7.98 10.18 -1.24
CA PHE A 66 -9.16 10.21 -0.35
C PHE A 66 -10.32 11.05 -0.92
N ALA A 67 -10.07 11.82 -1.98
CA ALA A 67 -11.08 12.66 -2.62
C ALA A 67 -12.03 11.81 -3.48
N THR A 68 -13.30 11.74 -3.08
CA THR A 68 -14.50 11.37 -3.85
C THR A 68 -14.46 10.08 -4.69
N SER A 69 -15.15 9.05 -4.21
CA SER A 69 -15.86 8.08 -5.06
C SER A 69 -17.35 8.45 -5.13
N ILE A 70 -18.00 8.21 -6.28
CA ILE A 70 -19.43 8.52 -6.55
C ILE A 70 -20.40 7.90 -5.52
N ILE A 71 -19.97 6.84 -4.84
CA ILE A 71 -20.75 6.06 -3.86
C ILE A 71 -20.60 6.62 -2.43
N GLY A 72 -19.71 7.60 -2.22
CA GLY A 72 -19.34 8.08 -0.88
C GLY A 72 -18.35 7.11 -0.22
N ASN A 73 -17.19 7.61 0.16
CA ASN A 73 -16.27 6.84 1.01
C ASN A 73 -16.71 7.05 2.45
N ASN A 74 -17.00 5.96 3.17
CA ASN A 74 -17.25 6.04 4.62
C ASN A 74 -15.90 6.19 5.34
N ILE A 75 -15.30 7.38 5.23
CA ILE A 75 -13.97 7.69 5.76
C ILE A 75 -13.93 9.11 6.32
N THR A 76 -13.61 9.24 7.59
CA THR A 76 -13.48 10.53 8.27
C THR A 76 -12.08 11.13 8.06
N PRO A 77 -11.87 12.44 8.25
CA PRO A 77 -10.54 13.02 8.27
C PRO A 77 -9.58 12.38 9.29
N ASP A 78 -10.10 11.86 10.41
CA ASP A 78 -9.30 11.10 11.38
C ASP A 78 -8.89 9.72 10.88
N ASP A 79 -9.74 9.05 10.10
CA ASP A 79 -9.36 7.80 9.42
C ASP A 79 -8.27 8.07 8.39
N GLN A 80 -8.38 9.15 7.62
CA GLN A 80 -7.37 9.56 6.63
C GLN A 80 -6.02 9.80 7.31
N ARG A 81 -5.99 10.59 8.41
CA ARG A 81 -4.77 10.83 9.21
C ARG A 81 -4.15 9.55 9.72
N ARG A 82 -4.96 8.64 10.29
CA ARG A 82 -4.47 7.36 10.81
C ARG A 82 -3.89 6.47 9.71
N LYS A 83 -4.52 6.44 8.53
CA LYS A 83 -4.03 5.67 7.38
C LYS A 83 -2.72 6.25 6.82
N LEU A 84 -2.63 7.58 6.68
CA LEU A 84 -1.38 8.23 6.28
C LEU A 84 -0.25 7.99 7.29
N LYS A 85 -0.57 8.02 8.59
CA LYS A 85 0.38 7.65 9.63
C LYS A 85 0.85 6.20 9.50
N ALA A 86 -0.06 5.25 9.25
CA ALA A 86 0.32 3.84 9.06
C ALA A 86 1.25 3.65 7.85
N VAL A 87 0.97 4.35 6.74
CA VAL A 87 1.84 4.36 5.55
C VAL A 87 3.23 4.93 5.88
N ALA A 88 3.28 6.06 6.60
CA ALA A 88 4.55 6.67 7.01
C ALA A 88 5.34 5.78 7.99
N ASP A 89 4.67 5.19 8.98
CA ASP A 89 5.30 4.30 9.96
C ASP A 89 5.90 3.05 9.29
N VAL A 90 5.20 2.47 8.30
CA VAL A 90 5.74 1.34 7.51
C VAL A 90 6.93 1.77 6.66
N ALA A 91 6.86 2.95 6.05
CA ALA A 91 7.98 3.48 5.26
C ALA A 91 9.23 3.68 6.13
N GLU A 92 9.06 4.21 7.34
CA GLU A 92 10.15 4.38 8.31
C GLU A 92 10.73 3.03 8.75
N ILE A 93 9.90 1.99 8.95
CA ILE A 93 10.39 0.66 9.33
C ILE A 93 11.21 0.01 8.20
N LEU A 94 10.82 0.19 6.94
CA LEU A 94 11.44 -0.48 5.80
C LEU A 94 12.68 0.27 5.27
N TRP A 95 12.64 1.60 5.29
CA TRP A 95 13.66 2.46 4.66
C TRP A 95 14.17 3.58 5.56
N GLY A 96 13.73 3.66 6.81
CA GLY A 96 14.32 4.54 7.81
C GLY A 96 15.77 4.17 8.08
N ALA A 97 16.60 5.20 8.27
CA ALA A 97 18.06 5.06 8.43
C ALA A 97 18.47 4.41 9.75
#